data_AF-A0A2T4S6U0-F1
#
_entry.id   AF-A0A2T4S6U0-F1
#
_cell.length_a   1.000
_cell.length_b   1.000
_cell.length_c   1.000
_cell.angle_alpha   90.00
_cell.angle_beta   90.00
_cell.angle_gamma   90.00
#
_symmetry.space_group_name_H-M   'P 1'
#
loop_
_entity.id
_entity.type
_entity.pdbx_description
1 polymer ?
#
loop_
_entity_poly.entity_id
_entity_poly.type
_entity_poly.pdbx_seq_one_letter_code
_entity_poly.pdbx_strand_id
1 'polypeptide(L)'
;AEVLAQSIKKIKGVDSVSTITRPTGEPIKSLSASHQLDVIQGKLNEANQGLDQVNNGLGEMQSQVEPLTEQQRVQQMLQQSSQLPPQQAVQQVTGQSGQLAQGLEQSQNGISQVQDGQTQIQQRLKEMADDKNIDKSGMHITDDMLKNTDLKDSVKQYSEGNGKVLLMTVELKGDPFSKSAMQTVDTIHETVDHQVKGTSFENSDIEFGGTSSQNNDLEKTVNSDMSKAIALITVFLFIVLLIFERSIIMPIYMIASILITYYASIG
;
A
#
# COMPACT_ATOMS: atom_id res chain seq x y z
N ALA A 1 6.81 -1.35 -4.66
CA ALA A 1 7.63 -1.96 -3.60
C ALA A 1 6.77 -2.71 -2.58
N GLU A 2 5.93 -2.04 -1.78
CA GLU A 2 5.16 -2.70 -0.70
C GLU A 2 4.23 -3.82 -1.20
N VAL A 3 3.42 -3.58 -2.22
CA VAL A 3 2.52 -4.60 -2.79
C VAL A 3 3.27 -5.84 -3.28
N LEU A 4 4.44 -5.63 -3.90
CA LEU A 4 5.32 -6.71 -4.35
C LEU A 4 5.86 -7.50 -3.16
N ALA A 5 6.37 -6.81 -2.12
CA ALA A 5 6.87 -7.44 -0.90
C ALA A 5 5.78 -8.28 -0.21
N GLN A 6 4.55 -7.76 -0.11
CA GLN A 6 3.42 -8.49 0.44
C GLN A 6 3.04 -9.72 -0.39
N SER A 7 3.17 -9.64 -1.71
CA SER A 7 2.86 -10.76 -2.61
C SER A 7 3.90 -11.87 -2.48
N ILE A 8 5.19 -11.51 -2.42
CA ILE A 8 6.29 -12.46 -2.21
C ILE A 8 6.18 -13.11 -0.82
N LYS A 9 5.86 -12.33 0.22
CA LYS A 9 5.71 -12.85 1.59
C LYS A 9 4.61 -13.91 1.73
N LYS A 10 3.63 -13.94 0.83
CA LYS A 10 2.55 -14.95 0.81
C LYS A 10 2.98 -16.27 0.15
N ILE A 11 4.10 -16.31 -0.56
CA ILE A 11 4.60 -17.51 -1.22
C ILE A 11 5.00 -18.53 -0.15
N LYS A 12 4.53 -19.77 -0.32
CA LYS A 12 4.92 -20.88 0.56
C LYS A 12 6.42 -21.11 0.44
N GLY A 13 7.13 -21.09 1.56
CA GLY A 13 8.59 -21.23 1.60
C GLY A 13 9.33 -19.92 1.88
N VAL A 14 8.67 -18.77 1.78
CA VAL A 14 9.23 -17.47 2.18
C VAL A 14 9.05 -17.23 3.68
N ASP A 15 10.14 -16.89 4.37
CA ASP A 15 10.16 -16.59 5.80
C ASP A 15 10.06 -15.10 6.11
N SER A 16 10.76 -14.24 5.37
CA SER A 16 10.69 -12.80 5.57
C SER A 16 10.98 -12.08 4.26
N VAL A 17 10.47 -10.85 4.13
CA VAL A 17 10.76 -9.97 2.98
C VAL A 17 11.09 -8.60 3.52
N SER A 18 12.31 -8.15 3.26
CA SER A 18 12.80 -6.86 3.72
C SER A 18 13.09 -5.93 2.54
N THR A 19 12.66 -4.68 2.68
CA THR A 19 12.72 -3.66 1.63
C THR A 19 12.58 -2.26 2.25
N ILE A 20 12.60 -1.19 1.45
CA ILE A 20 12.52 0.21 1.93
C ILE A 20 11.30 0.46 2.84
N THR A 21 10.17 -0.18 2.57
CA THR A 21 8.93 0.01 3.34
C THR A 21 8.82 -0.93 4.54
N ARG A 22 9.68 -1.95 4.62
CA ARG A 22 9.70 -3.01 5.64
C ARG A 22 11.14 -3.44 5.97
N PRO A 23 12.00 -2.57 6.52
CA PRO A 23 13.43 -2.86 6.65
C PRO A 23 13.74 -4.07 7.54
N THR A 24 12.85 -4.37 8.49
CA THR A 24 12.96 -5.47 9.46
C THR A 24 11.99 -6.63 9.15
N GLY A 25 11.40 -6.66 7.96
CA GLY A 25 10.34 -7.60 7.60
C GLY A 25 8.92 -7.13 7.98
N GLU A 26 8.80 -6.15 8.87
CA GLU A 26 7.52 -5.51 9.24
C GLU A 26 7.39 -4.11 8.65
N PRO A 27 6.18 -3.66 8.26
CA PRO A 27 5.97 -2.32 7.72
C PRO A 27 6.30 -1.21 8.70
N ILE A 28 6.94 -0.17 8.18
CA ILE A 28 7.11 1.08 8.93
C ILE A 28 5.71 1.67 9.13
N LYS A 29 5.20 1.58 10.36
CA LYS A 29 3.82 1.99 10.70
C LYS A 29 3.53 3.43 10.33
N SER A 30 4.50 4.33 10.50
CA SER A 30 4.32 5.75 10.13
C SER A 30 4.12 5.96 8.62
N LEU A 31 4.47 4.99 7.79
CA LEU A 31 4.30 5.05 6.35
C LEU A 31 2.99 4.42 5.87
N SER A 32 2.33 3.61 6.70
CA SER A 32 1.13 2.87 6.28
C SER A 32 -0.02 3.80 5.96
N ALA A 33 -0.87 3.39 5.01
CA ALA A 33 -2.08 4.14 4.67
C ALA A 33 -3.00 4.28 5.89
N SER A 34 -3.09 3.23 6.71
CA SER A 34 -3.83 3.25 7.98
C SER A 34 -3.37 4.33 8.95
N HIS A 35 -2.05 4.53 9.11
CA HIS A 35 -1.55 5.59 9.98
C HIS A 35 -1.83 6.99 9.41
N GLN A 36 -1.70 7.16 8.09
CA GLN A 36 -2.05 8.42 7.45
C GLN A 36 -3.53 8.77 7.65
N LEU A 37 -4.43 7.78 7.55
CA LEU A 37 -5.85 7.95 7.81
C LEU A 37 -6.13 8.31 9.27
N ASP A 38 -5.41 7.69 10.22
CA ASP A 38 -5.53 8.03 11.64
C ASP A 38 -5.10 9.48 11.93
N VAL A 39 -3.99 9.94 11.33
CA VAL A 39 -3.55 11.34 11.44
C VAL A 39 -4.57 12.31 10.85
N ILE A 40 -5.17 11.98 9.69
CA ILE A 40 -6.22 12.80 9.08
C ILE A 40 -7.45 12.83 9.97
N GLN A 41 -7.87 11.69 10.52
CA GLN A 41 -8.99 11.60 11.44
C GLN A 41 -8.77 12.46 12.70
N GLY A 42 -7.56 12.44 13.26
CA GLY A 42 -7.17 13.31 14.38
C GLY A 42 -7.31 14.80 14.03
N LYS A 43 -6.76 15.23 12.89
CA LYS A 43 -6.86 16.62 12.42
C LYS A 43 -8.29 17.06 12.11
N LEU A 44 -9.13 16.16 11.60
CA LEU A 44 -10.55 16.44 11.38
C LEU A 44 -11.30 16.61 12.72
N ASN A 45 -10.94 15.84 13.76
CA ASN A 45 -11.51 16.03 15.09
C ASN A 45 -11.12 17.40 15.67
N GLU A 46 -9.86 17.80 15.54
CA GLU A 46 -9.39 19.14 15.94
C GLU A 46 -10.12 20.25 15.16
N ALA A 47 -10.31 20.07 13.85
CA ALA A 47 -11.07 21.01 13.02
C ALA A 47 -12.53 21.13 13.47
N ASN A 48 -13.20 20.01 13.77
CA ASN A 48 -14.57 20.00 14.29
C ASN A 48 -14.68 20.73 15.64
N GLN A 49 -13.73 20.50 16.55
CA GLN A 49 -13.68 21.22 17.83
C GLN A 49 -13.49 22.73 17.63
N GLY A 50 -12.65 23.13 16.67
CA GLY A 50 -12.49 24.54 16.30
C GLY A 50 -13.78 25.15 15.72
N LEU A 51 -14.50 24.39 14.89
CA LEU A 51 -15.80 24.82 14.36
C LEU A 51 -16.86 24.95 15.45
N ASP A 52 -16.88 24.04 16.44
CA ASP A 52 -17.77 24.15 17.60
C ASP A 52 -17.51 25.44 18.39
N GLN A 53 -16.24 25.80 18.60
CA GLN A 53 -15.87 27.04 19.27
C GLN A 53 -16.36 28.27 18.49
N VAL A 54 -16.19 28.27 17.16
CA VAL A 54 -16.69 29.36 16.31
C VAL A 54 -18.21 29.43 16.33
N ASN A 55 -18.91 28.29 16.24
CA ASN A 55 -20.37 28.23 16.26
C ASN A 55 -20.92 28.77 17.59
N ASN A 56 -20.33 28.38 18.72
CA ASN A 56 -20.69 28.91 20.04
C ASN A 56 -20.46 30.43 20.13
N GLY A 57 -19.30 30.92 19.65
CA GLY A 57 -19.01 32.35 19.62
C GLY A 57 -19.99 33.15 18.75
N LEU A 58 -20.40 32.61 17.61
CA LEU A 58 -21.44 33.21 16.77
C LEU A 58 -22.81 33.22 17.46
N GLY A 59 -23.14 32.16 18.21
CA GLY A 59 -24.37 32.11 19.03
C GLY A 59 -24.38 33.16 20.13
N GLU A 60 -23.24 33.39 20.80
CA GLU A 60 -23.08 34.48 21.76
C GLU A 60 -23.24 35.86 21.12
N MET A 61 -22.66 36.07 19.93
CA MET A 61 -22.82 37.32 19.18
C MET A 61 -24.27 37.54 18.75
N GLN A 62 -24.96 36.50 18.27
CA GLN A 62 -26.36 36.56 17.91
C GLN A 62 -27.24 36.96 19.11
N SER A 63 -26.98 36.36 20.28
CA SER A 63 -27.67 36.68 21.52
C SER A 63 -27.49 38.15 21.97
N GLN A 64 -26.35 38.76 21.61
CA GLN A 64 -26.08 40.19 21.88
C GLN A 64 -26.70 41.12 20.82
N VAL A 65 -26.85 40.66 19.58
CA VAL A 65 -27.39 41.46 18.46
C VAL A 65 -28.91 41.41 18.38
N GLU A 66 -29.54 40.29 18.77
CA GLU A 66 -30.99 40.09 18.74
C GLU A 66 -31.77 41.22 19.48
N PRO A 67 -31.37 41.66 20.69
CA PRO A 67 -31.98 42.82 21.37
C PRO A 67 -31.93 44.14 20.58
N LEU A 68 -30.97 44.31 19.68
CA LEU A 68 -30.78 45.51 18.85
C LEU A 68 -31.66 45.49 17.60
N THR A 69 -32.27 44.34 17.28
CA THR A 69 -33.25 44.21 16.20
C THR A 69 -34.66 44.59 16.64
N GLU A 70 -34.93 44.61 17.95
CA GLU A 70 -36.22 45.01 18.51
C GLU A 70 -36.34 46.53 18.65
N GLN A 71 -37.15 47.16 17.79
CA GLN A 71 -37.37 48.63 17.82
C GLN A 71 -37.80 49.15 19.19
N GLN A 72 -38.60 48.39 19.94
CA GLN A 72 -39.07 48.79 21.28
C GLN A 72 -37.93 48.82 22.31
N ARG A 73 -37.00 47.85 22.27
CA ARG A 73 -35.81 47.85 23.14
C ARG A 73 -34.83 48.94 22.78
N VAL A 74 -34.58 49.14 21.49
CA VAL A 74 -33.67 50.19 21.00
C VAL A 74 -34.21 51.57 21.38
N GLN A 75 -35.53 51.78 21.35
CA GLN A 75 -36.17 53.02 21.85
C GLN A 75 -36.00 53.21 23.37
N GLN A 76 -36.08 52.15 24.17
CA GLN A 76 -35.80 52.23 25.61
C GLN A 76 -34.34 52.55 25.91
N MET A 77 -33.39 51.96 25.16
CA MET A 77 -31.96 52.26 25.29
C MET A 77 -31.64 53.71 24.89
N LEU A 78 -32.20 54.20 23.78
CA LEU A 78 -31.96 55.57 23.30
C LEU A 78 -32.60 56.64 24.20
N GLN A 79 -33.67 56.31 24.93
CA GLN A 79 -34.24 57.20 25.95
C GLN A 79 -33.30 57.39 27.16
N GLN A 80 -32.40 56.44 27.43
CA GLN A 80 -31.34 56.61 28.43
C GLN A 80 -30.12 57.39 27.89
N SER A 81 -29.89 57.39 26.58
CA SER A 81 -28.79 58.12 25.93
C SER A 81 -29.30 59.42 25.28
N SER A 82 -29.40 60.48 26.06
CA SER A 82 -30.16 61.72 25.81
C SER A 82 -29.80 62.61 24.59
N GLN A 83 -29.25 62.12 23.47
CA GLN A 83 -28.61 63.02 22.46
C GLN A 83 -28.82 62.72 20.95
N LEU A 84 -29.85 61.98 20.49
CA LEU A 84 -30.11 61.84 19.03
C LEU A 84 -31.59 61.96 18.63
N PRO A 85 -31.92 62.42 17.39
CA PRO A 85 -33.29 62.38 16.86
C PRO A 85 -33.80 60.93 16.86
N PRO A 86 -34.84 60.59 17.65
CA PRO A 86 -35.13 59.20 18.02
C PRO A 86 -35.54 58.31 16.85
N GLN A 87 -36.06 58.86 15.76
CA GLN A 87 -36.73 58.05 14.75
C GLN A 87 -35.79 57.52 13.66
N GLN A 88 -34.84 58.33 13.18
CA GLN A 88 -33.90 57.92 12.11
C GLN A 88 -32.79 57.02 12.65
N ALA A 89 -32.27 57.31 13.85
CA ALA A 89 -31.23 56.52 14.49
C ALA A 89 -31.73 55.10 14.86
N VAL A 90 -32.96 54.97 15.38
CA VAL A 90 -33.58 53.66 15.65
C VAL A 90 -33.69 52.83 14.37
N GLN A 91 -34.21 53.41 13.29
CA GLN A 91 -34.38 52.68 12.03
C GLN A 91 -33.05 52.22 11.44
N GLN A 92 -32.02 53.07 11.50
CA GLN A 92 -30.70 52.74 11.00
C GLN A 92 -30.02 51.63 11.82
N VAL A 93 -30.06 51.72 13.15
CA VAL A 93 -29.49 50.71 14.05
C VAL A 93 -30.23 49.38 13.90
N THR A 94 -31.55 49.39 13.97
CA THR A 94 -32.35 48.17 13.81
C THR A 94 -32.15 47.53 12.44
N GLY A 95 -32.04 48.32 11.36
CA GLY A 95 -31.77 47.81 10.02
C GLY A 95 -30.40 47.15 9.88
N GLN A 96 -29.34 47.81 10.37
CA GLN A 96 -27.97 47.26 10.33
C GLN A 96 -27.83 46.04 11.25
N SER A 97 -28.41 46.07 12.45
CA SER A 97 -28.43 44.92 13.37
C SER A 97 -29.23 43.75 12.79
N GLY A 98 -30.32 44.01 12.06
CA GLY A 98 -31.07 42.96 11.36
C GLY A 98 -30.26 42.29 10.25
N GLN A 99 -29.52 43.08 9.45
CA GLN A 99 -28.60 42.55 8.44
C GLN A 99 -27.46 41.75 9.08
N LEU A 100 -26.91 42.22 10.20
CA LEU A 100 -25.89 41.50 10.96
C LEU A 100 -26.42 40.19 11.54
N ALA A 101 -27.61 40.20 12.15
CA ALA A 101 -28.26 39.00 12.67
C ALA A 101 -28.46 37.95 11.58
N GLN A 102 -28.94 38.36 10.40
CA GLN A 102 -29.06 37.47 9.23
C GLN A 102 -27.70 36.93 8.77
N GLY A 103 -26.65 37.76 8.72
CA GLY A 103 -25.30 37.31 8.37
C GLY A 103 -24.71 36.32 9.36
N LEU A 104 -24.97 36.51 10.66
CA LEU A 104 -24.56 35.58 11.72
C LEU A 104 -25.32 34.25 11.62
N GLU A 105 -26.64 34.30 11.37
CA GLU A 105 -27.47 33.11 11.15
C GLU A 105 -27.02 32.32 9.91
N GLN A 106 -26.74 33.01 8.80
CA GLN A 106 -26.17 32.39 7.60
C GLN A 106 -24.79 31.74 7.88
N SER A 107 -23.96 32.39 8.70
CA SER A 107 -22.65 31.86 9.08
C SER A 107 -22.75 30.61 9.96
N GLN A 108 -23.66 30.61 10.94
CA GLN A 108 -23.94 29.42 11.77
C GLN A 108 -24.46 28.26 10.92
N ASN A 109 -25.41 28.52 10.01
CA ASN A 109 -25.92 27.51 9.08
C ASN A 109 -24.81 26.97 8.17
N GLY A 110 -23.92 27.84 7.67
CA GLY A 110 -22.77 27.45 6.86
C GLY A 110 -21.78 26.58 7.64
N ILE A 111 -21.48 26.92 8.90
CA ILE A 111 -20.60 26.12 9.76
C ILE A 111 -21.24 24.76 10.06
N SER A 112 -22.53 24.72 10.38
CA SER A 112 -23.25 23.45 10.60
C SER A 112 -23.18 22.54 9.37
N GLN A 113 -23.34 23.07 8.16
CA GLN A 113 -23.16 22.30 6.92
C GLN A 113 -21.73 21.78 6.75
N VAL A 114 -20.72 22.58 7.12
CA VAL A 114 -19.31 22.14 7.08
C VAL A 114 -19.06 21.04 8.11
N GLN A 115 -19.60 21.15 9.33
CA GLN A 115 -19.50 20.12 10.36
C GLN A 115 -20.12 18.80 9.90
N ASP A 116 -21.33 18.85 9.33
CA ASP A 116 -22.00 17.67 8.77
C ASP A 116 -21.16 17.04 7.64
N GLY A 117 -20.60 17.87 6.75
CA GLY A 117 -19.69 17.43 5.70
C GLY A 117 -18.42 16.77 6.25
N GLN A 118 -17.83 17.33 7.31
CA GLN A 118 -16.67 16.74 7.97
C GLN A 118 -17.01 15.41 8.63
N THR A 119 -18.16 15.29 9.31
CA THR A 119 -18.62 14.00 9.87
C THR A 119 -18.79 12.94 8.78
N GLN A 120 -19.34 13.30 7.61
CA GLN A 120 -19.43 12.37 6.47
C GLN A 120 -18.05 11.96 5.93
N ILE A 121 -17.09 12.90 5.88
CA ILE A 121 -15.71 12.60 5.48
C ILE A 121 -15.06 11.65 6.48
N GLN A 122 -15.19 11.91 7.78
CA GLN A 122 -14.67 11.05 8.83
C GLN A 122 -15.23 9.62 8.72
N GLN A 123 -16.54 9.49 8.50
CA GLN A 123 -17.18 8.19 8.30
C GLN A 123 -16.62 7.46 7.07
N ARG A 124 -16.48 8.15 5.94
CA ARG A 124 -15.88 7.57 4.72
C ARG A 124 -14.40 7.20 4.89
N LEU A 125 -13.62 8.01 5.60
CA LEU A 125 -12.22 7.71 5.90
C LEU A 125 -12.09 6.50 6.81
N LYS A 126 -13.00 6.34 7.77
CA LYS A 126 -13.07 5.15 8.62
C LYS A 126 -13.41 3.90 7.82
N GLU A 127 -14.42 3.96 6.94
CA GLU A 127 -14.77 2.87 6.02
C GLU A 127 -13.59 2.49 5.11
N MET A 128 -12.85 3.49 4.62
CA MET A 128 -11.62 3.27 3.85
C MET A 128 -10.50 2.63 4.69
N ALA A 129 -10.32 3.07 5.93
CA ALA A 129 -9.31 2.50 6.84
C ALA A 129 -9.59 1.03 7.18
N ASP A 130 -10.87 0.65 7.23
CA ASP A 130 -11.30 -0.73 7.46
C ASP A 130 -11.19 -1.61 6.19
N ASP A 131 -11.01 -1.03 5.00
CA ASP A 131 -10.77 -1.78 3.76
C ASP A 131 -9.34 -2.32 3.71
N LYS A 132 -9.21 -3.65 3.78
CA LYS A 132 -7.93 -4.38 3.69
C LYS A 132 -7.17 -4.18 2.37
N ASN A 133 -7.79 -3.59 1.37
CA ASN A 133 -7.13 -3.30 0.09
C ASN A 133 -6.51 -1.91 0.02
N ILE A 134 -6.70 -1.05 1.03
CA ILE A 134 -6.14 0.32 1.00
C ILE A 134 -4.61 0.33 1.01
N ASP A 135 -3.99 -0.66 1.66
CA ASP A 135 -2.53 -0.83 1.63
C ASP A 135 -2.00 -1.20 0.22
N LYS A 136 -2.89 -1.52 -0.75
CA LYS A 136 -2.53 -1.84 -2.13
C LYS A 136 -2.60 -0.65 -3.09
N SER A 137 -3.22 0.48 -2.71
CA SER A 137 -3.40 1.64 -3.61
C SER A 137 -2.13 2.47 -3.82
N GLY A 138 -1.01 2.06 -3.24
CA GLY A 138 0.25 2.80 -3.25
C GLY A 138 0.32 3.81 -2.10
N MET A 139 1.55 4.12 -1.68
CA MET A 139 1.80 5.08 -0.60
C MET A 139 2.15 6.44 -1.19
N HIS A 140 1.43 7.49 -0.79
CA HIS A 140 1.86 8.85 -1.04
C HIS A 140 2.95 9.22 -0.03
N ILE A 141 4.16 9.54 -0.49
CA ILE A 141 5.26 9.96 0.38
C ILE A 141 5.22 11.48 0.52
N THR A 142 5.02 11.97 1.73
CA THR A 142 5.02 13.42 2.03
C THR A 142 6.39 13.88 2.54
N ASP A 143 6.65 15.19 2.50
CA ASP A 143 7.91 15.78 2.98
C ASP A 143 8.20 15.45 4.46
N ASP A 144 7.16 15.31 5.28
CA ASP A 144 7.32 14.94 6.68
C ASP A 144 7.68 13.46 6.85
N MET A 145 7.18 12.58 5.97
CA MET A 145 7.60 11.18 5.94
C MET A 145 9.06 11.04 5.51
N LEU A 146 9.54 11.89 4.59
CA LEU A 146 10.96 11.92 4.21
C LEU A 146 11.90 12.33 5.35
N LYS A 147 11.38 13.02 6.38
CA LYS A 147 12.16 13.36 7.57
C LYS A 147 12.25 12.20 8.57
N ASN A 148 11.36 11.20 8.47
CA ASN A 148 11.33 10.03 9.35
C ASN A 148 12.67 9.27 9.30
N THR A 149 13.26 9.03 10.47
CA THR A 149 14.57 8.38 10.59
C THR A 149 14.55 6.94 10.08
N ASP A 150 13.49 6.18 10.39
CA ASP A 150 13.35 4.78 9.96
C ASP A 150 13.29 4.68 8.44
N LEU A 151 12.55 5.59 7.78
CA LEU A 151 12.53 5.66 6.31
C LEU A 151 13.90 6.03 5.75
N LYS A 152 14.59 7.02 6.33
CA LYS A 152 15.94 7.42 5.89
C LYS A 152 16.93 6.26 5.97
N ASP A 153 16.92 5.52 7.07
CA ASP A 153 17.84 4.40 7.25
C ASP A 153 17.46 3.23 6.34
N SER A 154 16.16 3.00 6.12
CA SER A 154 15.68 2.01 5.15
C SER A 154 16.08 2.35 3.72
N VAL A 155 15.99 3.62 3.32
CA VAL A 155 16.44 4.08 2.00
C VAL A 155 17.95 3.89 1.85
N LYS A 156 18.75 4.21 2.88
CA LYS A 156 20.21 3.96 2.83
C LYS A 156 20.54 2.47 2.70
N GLN A 157 19.76 1.60 3.32
CA GLN A 157 20.03 0.16 3.35
C GLN A 157 19.52 -0.56 2.09
N TYR A 158 18.37 -0.13 1.56
CA TYR A 158 17.65 -0.83 0.49
C TYR A 158 17.57 -0.01 -0.81
N SER A 159 18.35 1.06 -0.94
CA SER A 159 18.47 1.81 -2.19
C SER A 159 19.89 2.27 -2.49
N GLU A 160 20.28 2.18 -3.76
CA GLU A 160 21.55 2.69 -4.26
C GLU A 160 21.37 3.65 -5.45
N GLY A 161 22.43 4.39 -5.78
CA GLY A 161 22.44 5.27 -6.95
C GLY A 161 21.44 6.44 -6.87
N ASN A 162 21.17 6.95 -5.67
CA ASN A 162 20.13 7.95 -5.38
C ASN A 162 18.71 7.50 -5.74
N GLY A 163 18.30 6.28 -5.36
CA GLY A 163 16.94 5.79 -5.64
C GLY A 163 16.81 5.03 -6.95
N LYS A 164 17.89 4.87 -7.72
CA LYS A 164 17.87 4.19 -9.03
C LYS A 164 17.87 2.67 -8.90
N VAL A 165 18.44 2.15 -7.82
CA VAL A 165 18.45 0.73 -7.50
C VAL A 165 17.64 0.54 -6.23
N LEU A 166 16.78 -0.48 -6.24
CA LEU A 166 16.01 -0.92 -5.08
C LEU A 166 16.40 -2.35 -4.75
N LEU A 167 16.77 -2.58 -3.49
CA LEU A 167 17.10 -3.90 -2.99
C LEU A 167 15.88 -4.47 -2.24
N MET A 168 15.53 -5.72 -2.57
CA MET A 168 14.54 -6.49 -1.83
C MET A 168 15.18 -7.80 -1.41
N THR A 169 15.31 -8.01 -0.10
CA THR A 169 15.88 -9.22 0.47
C THR A 169 14.75 -10.17 0.82
N VAL A 170 14.82 -11.40 0.32
CA VAL A 170 13.85 -12.46 0.59
C VAL A 170 14.54 -13.58 1.35
N GLU A 171 14.08 -13.86 2.55
CA GLU A 171 14.54 -14.98 3.37
C GLU A 171 13.65 -16.20 3.13
N LEU A 172 14.25 -17.38 2.95
CA LEU A 172 13.54 -18.63 2.72
C LEU A 172 13.58 -19.50 3.98
N LYS A 173 12.51 -20.26 4.24
CA LYS A 173 12.36 -21.14 5.42
C LYS A 173 13.23 -22.40 5.39
N GLY A 174 13.78 -22.74 4.23
CA GLY A 174 14.46 -24.01 3.97
C GLY A 174 15.94 -23.85 3.68
N ASP A 175 16.65 -24.98 3.65
CA ASP A 175 18.05 -25.02 3.25
C ASP A 175 18.22 -24.48 1.81
N PRO A 176 19.19 -23.58 1.56
CA PRO A 176 19.37 -22.92 0.26
C PRO A 176 19.84 -23.85 -0.87
N PHE A 177 20.23 -25.09 -0.55
CA PHE A 177 20.59 -26.14 -1.50
C PHE A 177 19.46 -27.15 -1.71
N SER A 178 18.33 -27.01 -1.00
CA SER A 178 17.19 -27.91 -1.16
C SER A 178 16.38 -27.60 -2.42
N LYS A 179 15.83 -28.64 -3.06
CA LYS A 179 14.88 -28.48 -4.19
C LYS A 179 13.69 -27.59 -3.83
N SER A 180 13.21 -27.66 -2.59
CA SER A 180 12.09 -26.83 -2.12
C SER A 180 12.43 -25.34 -2.13
N ALA A 181 13.66 -24.97 -1.76
CA ALA A 181 14.11 -23.58 -1.81
C ALA A 181 14.23 -23.10 -3.25
N MET A 182 14.79 -23.94 -4.14
CA MET A 182 14.92 -23.64 -5.57
C MET A 182 13.55 -23.45 -6.26
N GLN A 183 12.58 -24.32 -5.97
CA GLN A 183 11.19 -24.16 -6.42
C GLN A 183 10.51 -22.90 -5.88
N THR A 184 10.86 -22.50 -4.66
CA THR A 184 10.35 -21.25 -4.08
C THR A 184 10.90 -20.05 -4.87
N VAL A 185 12.17 -20.09 -5.28
CA VAL A 185 12.78 -19.06 -6.15
C VAL A 185 12.04 -18.96 -7.49
N ASP A 186 11.71 -20.09 -8.13
CA ASP A 186 10.90 -20.08 -9.36
C ASP A 186 9.56 -19.37 -9.17
N THR A 187 8.87 -19.68 -8.07
CA THR A 187 7.58 -19.05 -7.74
C THR A 187 7.76 -17.54 -7.46
N ILE A 188 8.89 -17.13 -6.89
CA ILE A 188 9.23 -15.72 -6.68
C ILE A 188 9.44 -15.03 -8.03
N HIS A 189 10.21 -15.61 -8.95
CA HIS A 189 10.43 -15.04 -10.29
C HIS A 189 9.09 -14.80 -11.00
N GLU A 190 8.23 -15.82 -11.06
CA GLU A 190 6.90 -15.71 -11.65
C GLU A 190 6.04 -14.64 -10.96
N THR A 191 6.05 -14.59 -9.63
CA THR A 191 5.27 -13.60 -8.88
C THR A 191 5.76 -12.19 -9.17
N VAL A 192 7.07 -11.98 -9.26
CA VAL A 192 7.66 -10.68 -9.60
C VAL A 192 7.24 -10.28 -11.01
N ASP A 193 7.45 -11.14 -12.00
CA ASP A 193 7.09 -10.90 -13.40
C ASP A 193 5.60 -10.55 -13.60
N HIS A 194 4.73 -11.16 -12.80
CA HIS A 194 3.30 -10.86 -12.83
C HIS A 194 2.96 -9.54 -12.13
N GLN A 195 3.58 -9.24 -10.99
CA GLN A 195 3.22 -8.10 -10.15
C GLN A 195 3.85 -6.78 -10.60
N VAL A 196 4.92 -6.80 -11.40
CA VAL A 196 5.54 -5.57 -11.91
C VAL A 196 4.81 -5.00 -13.13
N LYS A 197 4.02 -5.81 -13.84
CA LYS A 197 3.23 -5.37 -15.02
C LYS A 197 2.20 -4.31 -14.63
N GLY A 198 2.12 -3.22 -15.40
CA GLY A 198 1.25 -2.09 -15.11
C GLY A 198 1.70 -1.23 -13.93
N THR A 199 2.93 -1.42 -13.45
CA THR A 199 3.53 -0.61 -12.37
C THR A 199 4.71 0.20 -12.89
N SER A 200 5.25 1.09 -12.05
CA SER A 200 6.49 1.83 -12.35
C SER A 200 7.71 0.91 -12.58
N PHE A 201 7.62 -0.38 -12.23
CA PHE A 201 8.70 -1.35 -12.37
C PHE A 201 8.64 -2.18 -13.66
N GLU A 202 7.62 -2.00 -14.51
CA GLU A 202 7.42 -2.85 -15.70
C GLU A 202 8.59 -2.84 -16.68
N ASN A 203 9.27 -1.70 -16.81
CA ASN A 203 10.44 -1.53 -17.69
C ASN A 203 11.77 -1.47 -16.91
N SER A 204 11.79 -1.95 -15.66
CA SER A 204 13.02 -1.99 -14.86
C SER A 204 13.78 -3.28 -15.13
N ASP A 205 15.11 -3.21 -15.12
CA ASP A 205 15.95 -4.41 -15.12
C ASP A 205 15.86 -5.10 -13.75
N ILE A 206 15.32 -6.31 -13.72
CA ILE A 206 15.10 -7.09 -12.49
C ILE A 206 16.09 -8.24 -12.47
N GLU A 207 16.97 -8.23 -11.47
CA GLU A 207 18.01 -9.23 -11.28
C GLU A 207 17.76 -10.01 -9.98
N PHE A 208 18.02 -11.31 -10.03
CA PHE A 208 17.86 -12.22 -8.90
C PHE A 208 19.23 -12.74 -8.44
N GLY A 209 19.44 -12.77 -7.13
CA GLY A 209 20.71 -13.15 -6.54
C GLY A 209 20.56 -14.08 -5.34
N GLY A 210 21.70 -14.44 -4.75
CA GLY A 210 21.78 -15.32 -3.58
C GLY A 210 21.94 -16.80 -3.92
N THR A 211 22.30 -17.58 -2.90
CA THR A 211 22.68 -18.99 -3.03
C THR A 211 21.59 -19.85 -3.66
N SER A 212 20.33 -19.70 -3.19
CA SER A 212 19.20 -20.48 -3.72
C SER A 212 18.92 -20.18 -5.19
N SER A 213 19.11 -18.92 -5.64
CA SER A 213 18.94 -18.53 -7.04
C SER A 213 20.02 -19.15 -7.92
N GLN A 214 21.30 -19.05 -7.51
CA GLN A 214 22.41 -19.65 -8.23
C GLN A 214 22.28 -21.18 -8.33
N ASN A 215 21.86 -21.83 -7.24
CA ASN A 215 21.62 -23.25 -7.23
C ASN A 215 20.44 -23.66 -8.12
N ASN A 216 19.36 -22.87 -8.15
CA ASN A 216 18.22 -23.11 -9.01
C ASN A 216 18.59 -23.01 -10.50
N ASP A 217 19.37 -22.00 -10.87
CA ASP A 217 19.87 -21.84 -12.24
C ASP A 217 20.80 -22.99 -12.65
N LEU A 218 21.66 -23.43 -11.71
CA LEU A 218 22.50 -24.61 -11.90
C LEU A 218 21.66 -25.88 -12.05
N GLU A 219 20.65 -26.11 -11.20
CA GLU A 219 19.77 -27.29 -11.27
C GLU A 219 19.04 -27.34 -12.62
N LYS A 220 18.51 -26.21 -13.11
CA LYS A 220 17.86 -26.13 -14.42
C LYS A 220 18.80 -26.46 -15.56
N THR A 221 20.00 -25.90 -15.54
CA THR A 221 21.02 -26.13 -16.58
C THR A 221 21.46 -27.60 -16.58
N VAL A 222 21.77 -28.16 -15.41
CA VAL A 222 22.19 -29.56 -15.23
C VAL A 222 21.09 -30.51 -15.67
N ASN A 223 19.82 -30.28 -15.30
CA ASN A 223 18.71 -31.16 -15.69
C ASN A 223 18.47 -31.17 -17.21
N SER A 224 18.53 -30.00 -17.85
CA SER A 224 18.45 -29.90 -19.32
C SER A 224 19.58 -30.68 -20.00
N ASP A 225 20.82 -30.50 -19.53
CA ASP A 225 21.99 -31.10 -20.16
C ASP A 225 22.08 -32.60 -19.89
N MET A 226 21.70 -33.06 -18.69
CA MET A 226 21.57 -34.48 -18.38
C MET A 226 20.53 -35.16 -19.28
N SER A 227 19.39 -34.52 -19.53
CA SER A 227 18.36 -35.10 -20.41
C SER A 227 18.86 -35.25 -21.85
N LYS A 228 19.57 -34.24 -22.37
CA LYS A 228 20.21 -34.30 -23.70
C LYS A 228 21.32 -35.36 -23.74
N ALA A 229 22.15 -35.44 -22.70
CA ALA A 229 23.24 -36.42 -22.60
C ALA A 229 22.70 -37.85 -22.56
N ILE A 230 21.68 -38.13 -21.73
CA ILE A 230 21.01 -39.43 -21.66
C ILE A 230 20.42 -39.80 -23.03
N ALA A 231 19.74 -38.87 -23.70
CA ALA A 231 19.18 -39.12 -25.03
C ALA A 231 20.27 -39.45 -26.06
N LEU A 232 21.37 -38.68 -26.10
CA LEU A 232 22.49 -38.92 -27.00
C LEU A 232 23.19 -40.24 -26.74
N ILE A 233 23.47 -40.57 -25.47
CA ILE A 233 24.08 -41.86 -25.08
C ILE A 233 23.16 -43.02 -25.46
N THR A 234 21.85 -42.88 -25.22
CA THR A 234 20.86 -43.91 -25.56
C THR A 234 20.85 -44.18 -27.07
N VAL A 235 20.79 -43.13 -27.90
CA VAL A 235 20.85 -43.26 -29.37
C VAL A 235 22.19 -43.84 -29.83
N PHE A 236 23.30 -43.39 -29.25
CA PHE A 236 24.63 -43.88 -29.58
C PHE A 236 24.78 -45.37 -29.27
N LEU A 237 24.42 -45.82 -28.06
CA LEU A 237 24.45 -47.22 -27.68
C LEU A 237 23.54 -48.07 -28.56
N PHE A 238 22.35 -47.57 -28.89
CA PHE A 238 21.45 -48.27 -29.79
C PHE A 238 22.09 -48.51 -31.17
N ILE A 239 22.73 -47.51 -31.77
CA ILE A 239 23.43 -47.65 -33.05
C ILE A 239 24.59 -48.65 -32.94
N VAL A 240 25.38 -48.60 -31.87
CA VAL A 240 26.48 -49.55 -31.65
C VAL A 240 25.96 -50.98 -31.56
N LEU A 241 24.87 -51.22 -30.84
CA LEU A 241 24.24 -52.53 -30.73
C LEU A 241 23.73 -53.02 -32.10
N LEU A 242 23.14 -52.15 -32.93
CA LEU A 242 22.73 -52.49 -34.29
C LEU A 242 23.90 -52.97 -35.16
N ILE A 243 25.05 -52.30 -35.07
CA ILE A 243 26.26 -52.65 -35.83
C ILE A 243 26.84 -53.99 -35.32
N PHE A 244 26.92 -54.16 -34.01
CA PHE A 244 27.58 -55.31 -33.39
C PHE A 244 26.78 -56.59 -33.54
N GLU A 245 25.47 -56.54 -33.27
CA GLU A 245 24.59 -57.72 -33.34
C GLU A 245 24.07 -57.99 -34.75
N ARG A 246 24.32 -57.08 -35.71
CA ARG A 246 23.82 -57.13 -37.10
C ARG A 246 22.31 -57.40 -37.20
N SER A 247 21.57 -57.07 -36.15
CA SER A 247 20.16 -57.39 -35.99
C SER A 247 19.48 -56.28 -35.19
N ILE A 248 18.29 -55.86 -35.64
CA ILE A 248 17.46 -54.87 -34.94
C ILE A 248 16.68 -55.52 -33.79
N ILE A 249 16.39 -56.81 -33.89
CA ILE A 249 15.48 -57.50 -32.97
C ILE A 249 16.15 -57.75 -31.62
N MET A 250 17.42 -58.17 -31.65
CA MET A 250 18.17 -58.57 -30.45
C MET A 250 18.42 -57.39 -29.47
N PRO A 251 18.79 -56.17 -29.92
CA PRO A 251 18.90 -54.99 -29.06
C PRO A 251 17.57 -54.54 -28.44
N ILE A 252 16.45 -54.68 -29.16
CA ILE A 252 15.11 -54.33 -28.65
C ILE A 252 14.73 -55.25 -27.49
N TYR A 253 14.98 -56.57 -27.61
CA TYR A 253 14.73 -57.52 -26.53
C TYR A 253 15.54 -57.21 -25.27
N MET A 254 16.82 -56.83 -25.44
CA MET A 254 17.69 -56.42 -24.31
C MET A 254 17.14 -55.19 -23.59
N ILE A 255 16.76 -54.13 -24.33
CA ILE A 255 16.18 -52.92 -23.75
C ILE A 255 14.85 -53.24 -23.06
N ALA A 256 13.98 -54.04 -23.69
CA ALA A 256 12.71 -54.46 -23.09
C ALA A 256 12.91 -55.26 -21.79
N SER A 257 13.89 -56.17 -21.75
CA SER A 257 14.24 -56.93 -20.55
C SER A 257 14.70 -56.00 -19.42
N ILE A 258 15.57 -55.02 -19.71
CA ILE A 258 16.05 -54.05 -18.72
C ILE A 258 14.90 -53.21 -18.17
N LEU A 259 13.99 -52.74 -19.03
CA LEU A 259 12.82 -51.96 -18.61
C LEU A 259 11.90 -52.81 -17.70
N ILE A 260 11.64 -54.07 -18.06
CA ILE A 260 10.85 -54.98 -17.24
C ILE A 260 11.51 -55.20 -15.87
N THR A 261 12.82 -55.45 -15.83
CA THR A 261 13.56 -55.63 -14.57
C THR A 261 13.57 -54.36 -13.72
N TYR A 262 13.71 -53.19 -14.33
CA TYR A 262 13.65 -51.90 -13.64
C TYR A 262 12.28 -51.66 -12.98
N TYR A 263 11.20 -51.84 -13.74
CA TYR A 263 9.84 -51.69 -13.19
C TYR A 263 9.52 -52.74 -12.12
N ALA A 264 10.02 -53.98 -12.26
CA ALA A 264 9.88 -55.03 -11.25
C ALA A 264 10.68 -54.76 -9.96
N SER A 265 11.71 -53.91 -10.02
CA SER A 265 12.53 -53.55 -8.85
C SER A 265 12.02 -52.32 -8.10
N ILE A 266 11.18 -51.49 -8.73
CA ILE A 266 10.57 -50.30 -8.12
C ILE A 266 9.19 -50.60 -7.52
N GLY A 267 8.47 -51.60 -8.06
CA GLY A 267 7.27 -52.16 -7.45
C GLY A 267 7.60 -53.08 -6.27
#